data_AF-A0A2V3ZRL3-F1
#
_entry.id   AF-A0A2V3ZRL3-F1
#
_cell.length_a   1.000
_cell.length_b   1.000
_cell.length_c   1.000
_cell.angle_alpha   90.00
_cell.angle_beta   90.00
_cell.angle_gamma   90.00
#
_symmetry.space_group_name_H-M   'P 1'
#
loop_
_entity.id
_entity.type
_entity.pdbx_description
1 polymer ?
#
loop_
_entity_poly.entity_id
_entity_poly.type
_entity_poly.pdbx_seq_one_letter_code
_entity_poly.pdbx_strand_id
1 'polypeptide(L)' 'MLEHQKFVLQAVADQENLFRKELIKSMNWLDENDQEKLLNWLKERFNNRKDIIDEIVNTSLVPLS' A
#
# COMPACT_ATOMS: atom_id res chain seq x y z
N MET A 1 -2.97 7.06 -11.77
CA MET A 1 -3.62 6.08 -10.86
C MET A 1 -3.09 6.19 -9.44
N LEU A 2 -1.78 6.42 -9.26
CA LEU A 2 -1.15 6.63 -7.96
C LEU A 2 -1.89 7.60 -7.01
N GLU A 3 -2.19 8.81 -7.46
CA GLU A 3 -2.86 9.82 -6.61
C GLU A 3 -4.26 9.39 -6.14
N HIS A 4 -4.99 8.63 -6.96
CA HIS A 4 -6.28 8.07 -6.56
C HIS A 4 -6.10 7.03 -5.44
N GLN A 5 -5.10 6.16 -5.55
CA GLN A 5 -4.80 5.18 -4.49
C GLN A 5 -4.38 5.86 -3.19
N LYS A 6 -3.55 6.91 -3.25
CA LYS A 6 -3.19 7.72 -2.07
C LYS A 6 -4.43 8.30 -1.40
N PHE A 7 -5.36 8.85 -2.18
CA PHE A 7 -6.62 9.38 -1.66
C PHE A 7 -7.46 8.32 -0.95
N VAL A 8 -7.64 7.15 -1.57
CA VAL A 8 -8.41 6.04 -0.98
C VAL A 8 -7.76 5.56 0.31
N LEU A 9 -6.44 5.30 0.29
CA LEU A 9 -5.68 4.84 1.46
C LEU A 9 -5.74 5.83 2.62
N GLN A 10 -5.68 7.12 2.32
CA GLN A 10 -5.86 8.18 3.33
C GLN A 10 -7.27 8.15 3.93
N ALA A 11 -8.31 7.92 3.12
CA ALA A 11 -9.70 7.91 3.59
C ALA A 11 -10.03 6.71 4.49
N VAL A 12 -9.37 5.57 4.27
CA VAL A 12 -9.53 4.36 5.09
C VAL A 12 -8.44 4.19 6.15
N ALA A 13 -7.59 5.20 6.35
CA ALA A 13 -6.39 5.12 7.16
C ALA A 13 -6.64 4.77 8.63
N ASP A 14 -7.83 4.96 9.18
CA ASP A 14 -8.14 4.59 10.57
C ASP A 14 -8.75 3.19 10.70
N GLN A 15 -9.14 2.58 9.57
CA GLN A 15 -9.79 1.27 9.51
C GLN A 15 -8.81 0.22 9.01
N GLU A 16 -8.11 -0.42 9.94
CA GLU A 16 -7.01 -1.36 9.65
C GLU A 16 -7.33 -2.38 8.54
N ASN A 17 -8.46 -3.07 8.68
CA ASN A 17 -8.91 -4.08 7.72
C ASN A 17 -9.20 -3.51 6.32
N LEU A 18 -9.71 -2.28 6.24
CA LEU A 18 -9.96 -1.62 4.96
C LEU A 18 -8.67 -1.10 4.36
N PHE A 19 -7.80 -0.49 5.16
CA PHE A 19 -6.49 -0.01 4.73
C PHE A 19 -5.67 -1.14 4.10
N ARG A 20 -5.60 -2.30 4.77
CA ARG A 20 -4.96 -3.52 4.26
C ARG A 20 -5.53 -3.93 2.90
N LYS A 21 -6.86 -4.00 2.77
CA LYS A 21 -7.53 -4.40 1.52
C LYS A 21 -7.25 -3.44 0.37
N GLU A 22 -7.34 -2.14 0.61
CA GLU A 22 -7.09 -1.13 -0.42
C GLU A 22 -5.60 -1.03 -0.78
N LEU A 23 -4.69 -1.33 0.15
CA LEU A 23 -3.25 -1.37 -0.12
C LEU A 23 -2.91 -2.55 -1.04
N ILE A 24 -3.46 -3.74 -0.78
CA ILE A 24 -3.29 -4.91 -1.67
C ILE A 24 -3.80 -4.60 -3.08
N LYS A 25 -4.98 -3.97 -3.21
CA LYS A 25 -5.51 -3.56 -4.53
C LYS A 25 -4.58 -2.56 -5.22
N SER A 26 -4.07 -1.59 -4.48
CA SER A 26 -3.11 -0.60 -5.01
C SER A 26 -1.87 -1.27 -5.58
N MET A 27 -1.31 -2.25 -4.86
CA MET A 27 -0.12 -3.01 -5.33
C MET A 27 -0.43 -3.83 -6.58
N ASN A 28 -1.63 -4.38 -6.72
CA ASN A 28 -2.02 -5.15 -7.90
C ASN A 28 -2.33 -4.29 -9.14
N TRP A 29 -2.67 -3.00 -8.96
CA TRP A 29 -3.11 -2.12 -10.05
C TRP A 29 -2.05 -1.14 -10.54
N LEU A 30 -1.06 -0.81 -9.70
CA LEU A 30 0.01 0.10 -10.06
C LEU A 30 1.17 -0.66 -10.70
N ASP A 31 1.87 -0.01 -11.63
CA ASP A 31 3.15 -0.50 -12.12
C ASP A 31 4.24 -0.37 -11.05
N GLU A 32 5.38 -1.04 -11.24
CA GLU A 32 6.48 -1.09 -10.27
C GLU A 32 6.97 0.30 -9.82
N ASN A 33 7.04 1.26 -10.75
CA ASN A 33 7.50 2.61 -10.47
C ASN A 33 6.48 3.41 -9.64
N ASP A 34 5.19 3.27 -9.93
CA ASP A 34 4.13 3.86 -9.11
C ASP A 34 3.96 3.15 -7.76
N GLN A 35 4.20 1.83 -7.70
CA GLN A 35 4.27 1.09 -6.44
C GLN A 35 5.37 1.65 -5.55
N GLU A 36 6.60 1.81 -6.05
CA GLU A 36 7.71 2.36 -5.27
C GLU A 36 7.40 3.76 -4.72
N LYS A 37 6.84 4.64 -5.55
CA LYS A 37 6.39 5.97 -5.10
C LYS A 37 5.31 5.91 -4.04
N LEU A 38 4.36 4.98 -4.17
CA LEU A 38 3.31 4.78 -3.17
C LEU A 38 3.92 4.30 -1.84
N LEU A 39 4.85 3.36 -1.88
CA LEU A 39 5.48 2.80 -0.69
C LEU A 39 6.31 3.84 0.08
N ASN A 40 7.06 4.68 -0.63
CA ASN A 40 7.80 5.77 0.00
C ASN A 40 6.83 6.73 0.71
N TRP A 41 5.75 7.13 0.04
CA TRP A 41 4.72 7.98 0.63
C TRP A 41 4.02 7.35 1.84
N LEU A 42 3.73 6.04 1.79
CA LEU A 42 3.09 5.32 2.89
C LEU A 42 3.99 5.23 4.12
N LYS A 43 5.29 4.97 3.93
CA LYS A 43 6.28 4.90 5.02
C LYS A 43 6.45 6.26 5.72
N GLU A 44 6.45 7.35 4.96
CA GLU A 44 6.53 8.70 5.51
C GLU A 44 5.27 9.09 6.30
N ARG A 45 4.08 8.69 5.82
CA ARG A 45 2.81 9.19 6.34
C ARG A 45 2.11 8.28 7.35
N PHE A 46 2.32 6.98 7.26
CA PHE A 46 1.66 5.96 8.09
C PHE A 46 2.68 5.08 8.82
N ASN A 47 3.68 5.70 9.46
CA ASN A 47 4.68 4.97 10.25
C ASN A 47 4.04 4.12 11.38
N ASN A 48 2.85 4.49 11.85
CA ASN A 48 2.05 3.71 12.80
C ASN A 48 1.40 2.44 12.20
N ARG A 49 1.47 2.24 10.89
CA ARG A 49 0.97 1.06 10.16
C ARG A 49 2.08 0.33 9.40
N LYS A 50 3.33 0.54 9.81
CA LYS A 50 4.51 -0.01 9.16
C LYS A 50 4.48 -1.53 9.08
N ASP A 51 3.95 -2.19 10.11
CA ASP A 51 3.73 -3.63 10.15
C ASP A 51 2.89 -4.13 8.97
N ILE A 52 1.74 -3.50 8.70
CA ILE A 52 0.83 -3.88 7.62
C ILE A 52 1.47 -3.58 6.26
N ILE A 53 2.14 -2.43 6.14
CA ILE A 53 2.83 -2.03 4.91
C ILE A 53 3.93 -3.04 4.58
N ASP A 54 4.80 -3.35 5.54
CA ASP A 54 5.91 -4.27 5.35
C ASP A 54 5.39 -5.70 5.07
N GLU A 55 4.31 -6.14 5.73
CA GLU A 55 3.69 -7.44 5.46
C GLU A 55 3.24 -7.57 3.99
N ILE A 56 2.47 -6.58 3.49
CA ILE A 56 1.92 -6.64 2.14
C ILE A 56 3.03 -6.55 1.09
N VAL A 57 4.00 -5.66 1.27
CA VAL A 57 5.12 -5.52 0.34
C VAL A 57 5.96 -6.79 0.27
N ASN A 58 6.31 -7.37 1.43
CA ASN A 58 7.15 -8.57 1.47
C ASN A 58 6.39 -9.82 0.98
N THR A 59 5.06 -9.84 1.07
CA THR A 59 4.24 -10.96 0.56
C THR A 59 3.96 -10.83 -0.94
N SER A 60 3.75 -9.61 -1.44
CA SER A 60 3.46 -9.35 -2.87
C SER A 60 4.71 -9.48 -3.75
N LEU A 61 5.91 -9.46 -3.14
CA LEU A 61 7.21 -9.68 -3.80
C LEU A 61 7.63 -11.16 -3.88
N VAL A 62 6.81 -12.11 -3.43
CA VAL A 62 7.03 -13.53 -3.74
C VAL A 62 6.31 -13.85 -5.05
N PRO A 63 7.02 -14.01 -6.18
CA PRO A 63 6.37 -14.55 -7.36
C PRO A 63 5.92 -15.98 -7.01
N LEU A 64 4.69 -16.33 -7.37
CA LEU A 64 4.26 -17.73 -7.41
C LEU A 64 5.24 -18.47 -8.31
N SER A 65 6.22 -19.13 -7.67
CA SER A 65 7.14 -20.09 -8.28
C SER A 65 6.39 -21.31 -8.77
#